data_AF-A0A7R6YZA1-F1
#
_entry.id   AF-A0A7R6YZA1-F1
#
_cell.length_a   1.000
_cell.length_b   1.000
_cell.length_c   1.000
_cell.angle_alpha   90.00
_cell.angle_beta   90.00
_cell.angle_gamma   90.00
#
_symmetry.space_group_name_H-M   'P 1'
#
loop_
_entity.id
_entity.type
_entity.pdbx_description
1 polymer ?
#
loop_
_entity_poly.entity_id
_entity_poly.type
_entity_poly.pdbx_seq_one_letter_code
_entity_poly.pdbx_strand_id
1 'polypeptide(L)'
;MKPTGSTEALRIEDLDDAGLVEHARQCDPAAFWLIIKRHNQRLHRVARAVLNDDTEAEDVLQETYIHAFTHLAEFRAEAQLSTWLTRIALNEALGRRRKKRPTVDVKAIEGMVAPFSAHKPDPEEAAALAEIRNLLERAVGGLPEPFRIVSRK
;
A
#
# COMPACT_ATOMS: atom_id res chain seq x y z
N MET A 1 -33.50 27.85 23.95
CA MET A 1 -33.25 26.39 24.11
C MET A 1 -32.29 25.98 23.00
N LYS A 2 -31.02 25.65 23.30
CA LYS A 2 -30.07 25.18 22.27
C LYS A 2 -30.28 23.69 22.03
N PRO A 3 -30.20 23.18 20.78
CA PRO A 3 -30.09 21.75 20.55
C PRO A 3 -28.64 21.34 20.85
N THR A 4 -28.38 20.81 22.04
CA THR A 4 -27.15 20.08 22.35
C THR A 4 -27.34 18.64 21.92
N GLY A 5 -26.84 18.36 20.73
CA GLY A 5 -26.81 17.02 20.13
C GLY A 5 -25.97 17.02 18.86
N SER A 6 -24.89 17.80 18.82
CA SER A 6 -23.84 17.60 17.83
C SER A 6 -23.04 16.39 18.29
N THR A 7 -23.46 15.21 17.88
CA THR A 7 -22.55 14.07 17.73
C THR A 7 -21.42 14.58 16.84
N GLU A 8 -20.27 14.90 17.41
CA GLU A 8 -19.07 15.22 16.63
C GLU A 8 -18.78 14.00 15.76
N ALA A 9 -19.09 14.10 14.47
CA ALA A 9 -18.61 13.14 13.50
C ALA A 9 -17.10 13.12 13.63
N LEU A 10 -16.53 11.99 14.07
CA LEU A 10 -15.09 11.82 14.15
C LEU A 10 -14.49 12.18 12.79
N ARG A 11 -13.55 13.12 12.79
CA ARG A 11 -12.87 13.54 11.56
C ARG A 11 -11.99 12.38 11.07
N ILE A 12 -11.91 12.19 9.76
CA ILE A 12 -11.21 11.03 9.17
C ILE A 12 -9.72 11.00 9.58
N GLU A 13 -9.12 12.15 9.84
CA GLU A 13 -7.72 12.27 10.30
C GLU A 13 -7.48 11.66 11.69
N ASP A 14 -8.52 11.60 12.52
CA ASP A 14 -8.49 11.11 13.89
C ASP A 14 -8.76 9.58 13.96
N LEU A 15 -9.16 8.94 12.84
CA LEU A 15 -9.40 7.50 12.79
C LEU A 15 -8.10 6.70 12.94
N ASP A 16 -8.18 5.52 13.54
CA ASP A 16 -7.09 4.56 13.56
C ASP A 16 -6.94 3.82 12.21
N ASP A 17 -5.96 2.94 12.10
CA ASP A 17 -5.73 2.18 10.86
C ASP A 17 -6.95 1.33 10.47
N ALA A 18 -7.71 0.82 11.45
CA ALA A 18 -8.90 0.01 11.18
C ALA A 18 -10.04 0.85 10.58
N GLY A 19 -10.31 2.03 11.15
CA GLY A 19 -11.27 2.98 10.61
C GLY A 19 -10.88 3.46 9.21
N LEU A 20 -9.60 3.77 8.99
CA LEU A 20 -9.12 4.15 7.67
C LEU A 20 -9.26 3.01 6.64
N VAL A 21 -9.04 1.76 7.02
CA VAL A 21 -9.26 0.60 6.13
C VAL A 21 -10.72 0.51 5.69
N GLU A 22 -11.67 0.76 6.60
CA GLU A 22 -13.09 0.68 6.26
C GLU A 22 -13.50 1.78 5.27
N HIS A 23 -13.01 3.00 5.46
CA HIS A 23 -13.20 4.09 4.49
C HIS A 23 -12.50 3.80 3.15
N ALA A 24 -11.28 3.25 3.20
CA ALA A 24 -10.51 2.89 2.01
C ALA A 24 -11.20 1.80 1.17
N ARG A 25 -11.92 0.86 1.80
CA ARG A 25 -12.76 -0.14 1.10
C ARG A 25 -13.93 0.48 0.35
N GLN A 26 -14.40 1.65 0.78
CA GLN A 26 -15.44 2.43 0.10
C GLN A 26 -14.84 3.39 -0.95
N CYS A 27 -13.57 3.21 -1.31
CA CYS A 27 -12.83 4.03 -2.26
C CYS A 27 -12.72 5.52 -1.84
N ASP A 28 -12.70 5.82 -0.53
CA ASP A 28 -12.50 7.17 -0.01
C ASP A 28 -11.04 7.65 -0.24
N PRO A 29 -10.80 8.68 -1.08
CA PRO A 29 -9.44 9.15 -1.36
C PRO A 29 -8.70 9.68 -0.13
N ALA A 30 -9.42 10.24 0.85
CA ALA A 30 -8.80 10.77 2.06
C ALA A 30 -8.24 9.65 2.94
N ALA A 31 -8.90 8.49 2.97
CA ALA A 31 -8.42 7.31 3.67
C ALA A 31 -7.13 6.76 3.04
N PHE A 32 -7.09 6.64 1.71
CA PHE A 32 -5.86 6.24 1.00
C PHE A 32 -4.70 7.18 1.32
N TRP A 33 -4.93 8.50 1.27
CA TRP A 33 -3.92 9.50 1.58
C TRP A 33 -3.38 9.34 3.01
N LEU A 34 -4.26 9.17 4.01
CA LEU A 34 -3.87 9.02 5.40
C LEU A 34 -3.08 7.73 5.64
N ILE A 35 -3.50 6.61 5.05
CA ILE A 35 -2.77 5.34 5.14
C ILE A 35 -1.37 5.50 4.53
N ILE A 36 -1.26 6.07 3.33
CA ILE A 36 0.04 6.33 2.69
C ILE A 36 0.89 7.20 3.60
N LYS A 37 0.40 8.37 4.00
CA LYS A 37 1.13 9.33 4.83
C LYS A 37 1.67 8.71 6.13
N ARG A 38 0.87 7.88 6.81
CA ARG A 38 1.25 7.25 8.09
C ARG A 38 2.33 6.19 7.94
N HIS A 39 2.28 5.40 6.86
CA HIS A 39 3.14 4.22 6.72
C HIS A 39 4.34 4.43 5.79
N ASN A 40 4.35 5.47 4.96
CA ASN A 40 5.32 5.69 3.90
C ASN A 40 6.78 5.64 4.40
N GLN A 41 7.12 6.44 5.42
CA GLN A 41 8.51 6.49 5.90
C GLN A 41 9.04 5.13 6.38
N ARG A 42 8.20 4.33 7.03
CA ARG A 42 8.58 2.99 7.51
C ARG A 42 8.81 2.06 6.33
N LEU A 43 7.87 2.02 5.39
CA LEU A 43 7.97 1.14 4.23
C LEU A 43 9.16 1.53 3.34
N HIS A 44 9.44 2.82 3.19
CA HIS A 44 10.60 3.33 2.44
C HIS A 44 11.90 2.76 3.00
N ARG A 45 12.08 2.83 4.34
CA ARG A 45 13.25 2.26 5.01
C ARG A 45 13.38 0.75 4.77
N VAL A 46 12.26 0.02 4.77
CA VAL A 46 12.25 -1.43 4.49
C VAL A 46 12.71 -1.71 3.06
N ALA A 47 12.11 -1.06 2.06
CA ALA A 47 12.48 -1.26 0.66
C ALA A 47 13.94 -0.86 0.40
N ARG A 48 14.37 0.30 0.93
CA ARG A 48 15.75 0.80 0.81
C ARG A 48 16.78 -0.14 1.44
N ALA A 49 16.47 -0.76 2.58
CA ALA A 49 17.35 -1.75 3.21
C ALA A 49 17.53 -3.01 2.35
N VAL A 50 16.55 -3.39 1.55
CA VAL A 50 16.61 -4.57 0.67
C VAL A 50 17.34 -4.28 -0.63
N LEU A 51 17.07 -3.12 -1.23
CA LEU A 51 17.52 -2.77 -2.58
C LEU A 51 18.82 -1.97 -2.60
N ASN A 52 19.12 -1.25 -1.52
CA ASN A 52 20.22 -0.31 -1.45
C ASN A 52 20.22 0.69 -2.63
N ASP A 53 19.03 1.15 -3.04
CA ASP A 53 18.81 2.25 -3.98
C ASP A 53 17.54 3.03 -3.59
N ASP A 54 17.56 4.37 -3.58
CA ASP A 54 16.42 5.21 -3.15
C ASP A 54 15.32 5.26 -4.22
N THR A 55 15.69 5.46 -5.48
CA THR A 55 14.73 5.51 -6.60
C THR A 55 13.99 4.18 -6.73
N GLU A 56 14.70 3.06 -6.60
CA GLU A 56 14.06 1.76 -6.64
C GLU A 56 13.18 1.50 -5.42
N ALA A 57 13.55 2.02 -4.24
CA ALA A 57 12.72 1.92 -3.04
C ALA A 57 11.42 2.72 -3.21
N GLU A 58 11.50 3.91 -3.80
CA GLU A 58 10.34 4.72 -4.18
C GLU A 58 9.41 3.97 -5.15
N ASP A 59 9.96 3.32 -6.18
CA ASP A 59 9.19 2.50 -7.10
C ASP A 59 8.52 1.30 -6.39
N VAL A 60 9.23 0.65 -5.45
CA VAL A 60 8.65 -0.46 -4.65
C VAL A 60 7.46 0.03 -3.85
N LEU A 61 7.53 1.24 -3.30
CA LEU A 61 6.42 1.77 -2.50
C LEU A 61 5.17 1.98 -3.34
N GLN A 62 5.33 2.51 -4.56
CA GLN A 62 4.22 2.65 -5.48
C GLN A 62 3.59 1.29 -5.78
N GLU A 63 4.40 0.30 -6.17
CA GLU A 63 3.94 -1.08 -6.41
C GLU A 63 3.25 -1.67 -5.17
N THR A 64 3.81 -1.43 -3.97
CA THR A 64 3.26 -1.87 -2.69
C THR A 64 1.86 -1.31 -2.45
N TYR A 65 1.67 0.00 -2.64
CA TYR A 65 0.37 0.63 -2.41
C TYR A 65 -0.65 0.22 -3.47
N ILE A 66 -0.24 0.11 -4.74
CA ILE A 66 -1.10 -0.43 -5.79
C ILE A 66 -1.57 -1.84 -5.39
N HIS A 67 -0.63 -2.74 -5.08
CA HIS A 67 -0.94 -4.10 -4.69
C HIS A 67 -1.84 -4.14 -3.46
N ALA A 68 -1.50 -3.39 -2.41
CA ALA A 68 -2.26 -3.34 -1.16
C ALA A 68 -3.70 -2.85 -1.40
N PHE A 69 -3.91 -1.70 -2.04
CA PHE A 69 -5.25 -1.17 -2.19
C PHE A 69 -6.10 -1.98 -3.18
N THR A 70 -5.48 -2.58 -4.20
CA THR A 70 -6.13 -3.54 -5.11
C THR A 70 -6.62 -4.80 -4.36
N HIS A 71 -5.94 -5.23 -3.30
CA HIS A 71 -6.32 -6.44 -2.52
C HIS A 71 -6.83 -6.10 -1.11
N LEU A 72 -7.24 -4.85 -0.86
CA LEU A 72 -7.65 -4.40 0.48
C LEU A 72 -8.89 -5.15 0.99
N ALA A 73 -9.75 -5.62 0.08
CA ALA A 73 -10.89 -6.45 0.41
C ALA A 73 -10.48 -7.79 1.08
N GLU A 74 -9.30 -8.31 0.77
CA GLU A 74 -8.78 -9.57 1.34
C GLU A 74 -8.15 -9.36 2.73
N PHE A 75 -7.86 -8.13 3.13
CA PHE A 75 -7.28 -7.85 4.43
C PHE A 75 -8.31 -8.08 5.55
N ARG A 76 -8.15 -9.18 6.30
CA ARG A 76 -9.08 -9.61 7.36
C ARG A 76 -8.84 -8.97 8.74
N ALA A 77 -7.89 -8.05 8.85
CA ALA A 77 -7.50 -7.43 10.13
C ALA A 77 -7.04 -8.40 11.24
N GLU A 78 -6.67 -9.63 10.89
CA GLU A 78 -6.05 -10.60 11.82
C GLU A 78 -4.63 -10.17 12.26
N ALA A 79 -4.01 -9.27 11.50
CA ALA A 79 -2.76 -8.60 11.82
C ALA A 79 -2.90 -7.09 11.64
N GLN A 80 -1.99 -6.33 12.26
CA GLN A 80 -1.93 -4.87 12.09
C GLN A 80 -1.70 -4.47 10.63
N LEU A 81 -2.34 -3.40 10.16
CA LEU A 81 -2.18 -2.89 8.79
C LEU A 81 -0.71 -2.64 8.44
N SER A 82 0.05 -2.06 9.37
CA SER A 82 1.49 -1.84 9.20
C SER A 82 2.29 -3.13 8.95
N THR A 83 1.88 -4.26 9.56
CA THR A 83 2.51 -5.56 9.34
C THR A 83 2.18 -6.11 7.97
N TRP A 84 0.91 -5.99 7.57
CA TRP A 84 0.43 -6.38 6.27
C TRP A 84 1.15 -5.64 5.13
N LEU A 85 1.20 -4.31 5.20
CA LEU A 85 1.89 -3.47 4.23
C LEU A 85 3.40 -3.75 4.19
N THR A 86 4.03 -3.95 5.34
CA THR A 86 5.46 -4.30 5.41
C THR A 86 5.74 -5.62 4.69
N ARG A 87 4.85 -6.60 4.79
CA ARG A 87 5.00 -7.89 4.11
C ARG A 87 4.93 -7.75 2.60
N ILE A 88 4.00 -6.94 2.10
CA ILE A 88 3.87 -6.64 0.67
C ILE A 88 5.14 -5.92 0.17
N ALA A 89 5.58 -4.85 0.84
CA ALA A 89 6.77 -4.11 0.46
C ALA A 89 8.04 -4.97 0.41
N LEU A 90 8.19 -5.87 1.39
CA LEU A 90 9.32 -6.78 1.43
C LEU A 90 9.30 -7.77 0.24
N ASN A 91 8.13 -8.31 -0.09
CA ASN A 91 7.96 -9.21 -1.22
C ASN A 91 8.30 -8.52 -2.56
N GLU A 92 7.81 -7.30 -2.78
CA GLU A 92 8.11 -6.52 -3.98
C GLU A 92 9.61 -6.20 -4.09
N ALA A 93 10.22 -5.72 -3.00
CA ALA A 93 11.65 -5.41 -2.97
C ALA A 93 12.54 -6.64 -3.22
N LEU A 94 12.22 -7.79 -2.62
CA LEU A 94 12.95 -9.04 -2.82
C LEU A 94 12.78 -9.55 -4.26
N GLY A 95 11.55 -9.49 -4.80
CA GLY A 95 11.25 -9.86 -6.17
C GLY A 95 12.07 -9.02 -7.18
N ARG A 96 12.12 -7.71 -6.97
CA ARG A 96 12.96 -6.77 -7.74
C ARG A 96 14.44 -7.12 -7.64
N ARG A 97 14.95 -7.36 -6.43
CA ARG A 97 16.35 -7.74 -6.20
C ARG A 97 16.72 -9.05 -6.92
N ARG A 98 15.84 -10.05 -6.90
CA ARG A 98 16.04 -11.34 -7.58
C ARG A 98 16.10 -11.18 -9.10
N LYS A 99 15.22 -10.38 -9.69
CA LYS A 99 15.26 -10.07 -11.14
C LYS A 99 16.59 -9.43 -11.56
N LYS A 100 17.16 -8.56 -10.71
CA LYS A 100 18.45 -7.90 -10.98
C LYS A 100 19.67 -8.81 -10.77
N ARG A 101 19.56 -9.84 -9.94
CA ARG A 101 20.65 -10.80 -9.70
C ARG A 101 20.12 -12.23 -9.72
N PRO A 102 20.08 -12.87 -10.92
CA PRO A 102 19.55 -14.23 -11.08
C PRO A 102 20.27 -15.31 -10.24
N THR A 103 21.42 -15.00 -9.62
CA THR A 103 22.32 -15.96 -8.95
C THR A 103 22.48 -15.75 -7.43
N VAL A 104 21.71 -14.87 -6.77
CA VAL A 104 21.85 -14.68 -5.30
C VAL A 104 20.96 -15.65 -4.54
N ASP A 105 21.57 -16.42 -3.65
CA ASP A 105 20.87 -17.30 -2.70
C ASP A 105 20.24 -16.45 -1.59
N VAL A 106 18.96 -16.07 -1.76
CA VAL A 106 18.20 -15.21 -0.83
C VAL A 106 17.45 -16.01 0.25
N LYS A 107 17.76 -17.31 0.40
CA LYS A 107 17.10 -18.24 1.34
C LYS A 107 17.01 -17.75 2.79
N ALA A 108 17.90 -16.85 3.23
CA ALA A 108 17.87 -16.29 4.58
C ALA A 108 16.64 -15.42 4.89
N ILE A 109 15.93 -14.90 3.87
CA ILE A 109 14.73 -14.07 4.07
C ILE A 109 13.44 -14.81 3.70
N GLU A 110 13.49 -15.77 2.77
CA GLU A 110 12.32 -16.56 2.34
C GLU A 110 11.62 -17.31 3.48
N GLY A 111 12.35 -17.69 4.54
CA GLY A 111 11.75 -18.33 5.72
C GLY A 111 10.82 -17.44 6.55
N MET A 112 10.81 -16.12 6.32
CA MET A 112 9.97 -15.15 7.06
C MET A 112 8.80 -14.59 6.25
N VAL A 113 8.75 -14.80 4.93
CA VAL A 113 7.78 -14.13 4.05
C VAL A 113 7.15 -15.14 3.10
N ALA A 114 5.96 -15.62 3.43
CA ALA A 114 5.13 -16.33 2.47
C ALA A 114 4.69 -15.36 1.35
N PRO A 115 4.57 -15.82 0.09
CA PRO A 115 4.00 -15.00 -0.97
C PRO A 115 2.63 -14.49 -0.55
N PHE A 116 2.42 -13.19 -0.64
CA PHE A 116 1.09 -12.62 -0.55
C PHE A 116 0.33 -13.12 -1.79
N SER A 117 -0.72 -13.91 -1.55
CA SER A 117 -1.60 -14.60 -2.50
C SER A 117 -1.06 -14.77 -3.94
N ALA A 118 -0.67 -15.99 -4.30
CA ALA A 118 -0.42 -16.37 -5.70
C ALA A 118 -1.73 -16.53 -6.51
N HIS A 119 -2.79 -15.81 -6.15
CA HIS A 119 -4.06 -15.85 -6.85
C HIS A 119 -3.91 -15.11 -8.19
N LYS A 120 -4.13 -15.82 -9.30
CA LYS A 120 -4.25 -15.17 -10.60
C LYS A 120 -5.70 -14.74 -10.73
N PRO A 121 -5.99 -13.43 -10.77
CA PRO A 121 -7.35 -12.95 -10.94
C PRO A 121 -7.91 -13.43 -12.28
N ASP A 122 -9.18 -13.74 -12.32
CA ASP A 122 -9.88 -14.02 -13.57
C ASP A 122 -10.02 -12.73 -14.43
N PRO A 123 -10.47 -12.81 -15.69
CA PRO A 123 -10.56 -11.65 -16.57
C PRO A 123 -11.49 -10.53 -16.06
N GLU A 124 -12.52 -10.88 -15.30
CA GLU A 124 -13.52 -9.94 -14.77
C GLU A 124 -12.96 -9.22 -13.54
N GLU A 125 -12.35 -9.97 -12.63
CA GLU A 125 -11.56 -9.43 -11.52
C GLU A 125 -10.43 -8.54 -12.04
N ALA A 126 -9.68 -8.96 -13.05
CA ALA A 126 -8.61 -8.15 -13.63
C ALA A 126 -9.09 -6.79 -14.16
N ALA A 127 -10.31 -6.71 -14.72
CA ALA A 127 -10.91 -5.46 -15.16
C ALA A 127 -11.32 -4.56 -13.98
N ALA A 128 -11.95 -5.13 -12.94
CA ALA A 128 -12.29 -4.39 -11.72
C ALA A 128 -11.04 -3.88 -10.99
N LEU A 129 -9.99 -4.71 -10.91
CA LEU A 129 -8.70 -4.33 -10.34
C LEU A 129 -8.01 -3.24 -11.18
N ALA A 130 -8.20 -3.21 -12.50
CA ALA A 130 -7.69 -2.15 -13.37
C ALA A 130 -8.45 -0.82 -13.16
N GLU A 131 -9.76 -0.86 -12.90
CA GLU A 131 -10.54 0.33 -12.56
C GLU A 131 -10.15 0.90 -11.19
N ILE A 132 -9.99 0.03 -10.19
CA ILE A 132 -9.45 0.39 -8.87
C ILE A 132 -8.04 0.97 -9.00
N ARG A 133 -7.18 0.34 -9.82
CA ARG A 133 -5.82 0.85 -10.10
C ARG A 133 -5.87 2.25 -10.70
N ASN A 134 -6.72 2.50 -11.69
CA ASN A 134 -6.88 3.83 -12.29
C ASN A 134 -7.36 4.88 -11.28
N LEU A 135 -8.32 4.53 -10.42
CA LEU A 135 -8.77 5.43 -9.34
C LEU A 135 -7.65 5.71 -8.35
N LEU A 136 -6.87 4.69 -8.01
CA LEU A 136 -5.72 4.82 -7.14
C LEU A 136 -4.64 5.70 -7.75
N GLU A 137 -4.26 5.46 -9.00
CA GLU A 137 -3.28 6.26 -9.73
C GLU A 137 -3.72 7.73 -9.83
N ARG A 138 -5.02 8.01 -9.97
CA ARG A 138 -5.56 9.37 -9.94
C ARG A 138 -5.54 9.99 -8.54
N ALA A 139 -5.84 9.23 -7.50
CA ALA A 139 -5.75 9.68 -6.11
C ALA A 139 -4.30 9.94 -5.71
N VAL A 140 -3.38 9.05 -6.12
CA VAL A 140 -1.93 9.17 -5.97
C VAL A 140 -1.39 10.35 -6.80
N GLY A 141 -1.91 10.54 -8.02
CA GLY A 141 -1.63 11.70 -8.85
C GLY A 141 -2.16 13.02 -8.26
N GLY A 142 -3.15 12.98 -7.37
CA GLY A 142 -3.64 14.11 -6.60
C GLY A 142 -2.82 14.44 -5.34
N LEU A 143 -1.84 13.62 -4.97
CA LEU A 143 -1.04 13.82 -3.75
C LEU A 143 -0.11 15.05 -3.89
N PRO A 144 0.14 15.79 -2.78
CA PRO A 144 1.14 16.86 -2.75
C PRO A 144 2.53 16.40 -3.24
N GLU A 145 3.24 17.30 -3.91
CA GLU A 145 4.56 17.09 -4.57
C GLU A 145 5.56 16.16 -3.84
N PRO A 146 5.73 16.17 -2.50
CA PRO A 146 6.68 15.28 -1.82
C PRO A 146 6.35 13.78 -1.92
N PHE A 147 5.13 13.44 -2.36
CA PHE A 147 4.62 12.07 -2.46
C PHE A 147 4.23 11.68 -3.88
N ARG A 148 4.25 12.64 -4.81
CA ARG A 148 4.01 12.40 -6.23
C ARG A 148 5.36 12.04 -6.85
N ILE A 149 5.71 10.76 -6.83
CA ILE A 149 6.88 10.26 -7.56
C ILE A 149 6.51 10.31 -9.05
N VAL A 150 6.72 11.49 -9.61
CA VAL A 150 7.24 11.75 -10.95
C VAL A 150 6.93 10.64 -11.96
N SER A 151 5.83 10.83 -12.70
CA SER A 151 5.84 10.50 -14.13
C SER A 151 6.91 11.35 -14.81
N ARG A 152 8.11 10.80 -14.99
CA ARG A 152 9.15 11.31 -15.90
C ARG A 152 10.09 10.13 -16.14
N LYS A 153 10.19 9.57 -17.35
CA LYS A 153 10.40 10.23 -18.63
C LYS A 153 10.04 9.27 -19.76
#